data_AF-A0A239WYX2-F1
#
_entry.id   AF-A0A239WYX2-F1
#
_cell.length_a   1.000
_cell.length_b   1.000
_cell.length_c   1.000
_cell.angle_alpha   90.00
_cell.angle_beta   90.00
_cell.angle_gamma   90.00
#
_symmetry.space_group_name_H-M   'P 1'
#
loop_
_entity.id
_entity.type
_entity.pdbx_description
1 polymer ?
#
loop_
_entity_poly.entity_id
_entity_poly.type
_entity_poly.pdbx_seq_one_letter_code
_entity_poly.pdbx_strand_id
1 'polypeptide(L)'
;MTKTYTLTEEELDQLVKERMAEKRIKVDLTSVFRPVKIDDNKEITPINEKYPDIVEKLKVSRSVNPVRFIFKEVPRVNDITGDVDYHNFAEHEIHNALRLLTLRIFGVTKNNELEHHDIKLAQEFYTNFKNLFLESYDKRLEELTK
;
A
#
# COMPACT_ATOMS: atom_id res chain seq x y z
N MET A 1 -32.46 -4.98 -27.88
CA MET A 1 -32.17 -5.46 -29.25
C MET A 1 -30.92 -6.30 -29.21
N THR A 2 -31.00 -7.54 -29.66
CA THR A 2 -29.84 -8.45 -29.71
C THR A 2 -29.04 -8.14 -30.96
N LYS A 3 -27.75 -7.82 -30.82
CA LYS A 3 -26.85 -7.63 -31.97
C LYS A 3 -26.28 -8.98 -32.36
N THR A 4 -26.48 -9.35 -33.62
CA THR A 4 -25.90 -10.57 -34.21
C THR A 4 -24.67 -10.17 -35.01
N TYR A 5 -23.57 -10.88 -34.79
CA TYR A 5 -22.31 -10.68 -35.51
C TYR A 5 -22.00 -11.96 -36.28
N THR A 6 -21.48 -11.79 -37.50
CA THR A 6 -21.03 -12.90 -38.36
C THR A 6 -19.51 -12.81 -38.46
N LEU A 7 -18.83 -13.90 -38.16
CA LEU A 7 -17.37 -14.04 -38.19
C LEU A 7 -17.01 -15.31 -38.93
N THR A 8 -15.86 -15.32 -39.60
CA THR A 8 -15.30 -16.58 -40.13
C THR A 8 -14.73 -17.43 -39.00
N GLU A 9 -14.52 -18.72 -39.29
CA GLU A 9 -13.90 -19.64 -38.34
C GLU A 9 -12.49 -19.18 -37.96
N GLU A 10 -11.71 -18.64 -38.92
CA GLU A 10 -10.37 -18.10 -38.62
C GLU A 10 -10.42 -16.85 -37.74
N GLU A 11 -11.35 -15.92 -37.99
CA GLU A 11 -11.50 -14.71 -37.18
C GLU A 11 -11.92 -15.04 -35.74
N LEU A 12 -12.80 -16.04 -35.57
CA LEU A 12 -13.16 -16.55 -34.25
C LEU A 12 -11.94 -17.18 -33.55
N ASP A 13 -11.17 -17.99 -34.26
CA ASP A 13 -9.99 -18.66 -33.72
C ASP A 13 -8.90 -17.65 -33.32
N GLN A 14 -8.76 -16.58 -34.10
CA GLN A 14 -7.85 -15.48 -33.81
C GLN A 14 -8.30 -14.65 -32.60
N LEU A 15 -9.60 -14.31 -32.51
CA LEU A 15 -10.16 -13.65 -31.33
C LEU A 15 -9.97 -14.49 -30.06
N VAL A 16 -10.16 -15.81 -30.15
CA VAL A 16 -9.93 -16.74 -29.04
C VAL A 16 -8.44 -16.75 -28.67
N LYS A 17 -7.53 -16.84 -29.65
CA LYS A 17 -6.08 -16.82 -29.41
C LYS A 17 -5.63 -15.50 -28.79
N GLU A 18 -6.10 -14.36 -29.27
CA GLU A 18 -5.80 -13.04 -28.73
C GLU A 18 -6.30 -12.91 -27.28
N ARG A 19 -7.55 -13.30 -27.01
CA ARG A 19 -8.08 -13.34 -25.63
C ARG A 19 -7.30 -14.28 -24.71
N MET A 20 -6.91 -15.44 -25.21
CA MET A 20 -6.13 -16.41 -24.46
C MET A 20 -4.67 -15.96 -24.29
N ALA A 21 -4.12 -15.18 -25.21
CA ALA A 21 -2.79 -14.58 -25.12
C ALA A 21 -2.77 -13.39 -24.15
N GLU A 22 -3.81 -12.55 -24.14
CA GLU A 22 -4.02 -11.50 -23.13
C GLU A 22 -4.10 -12.12 -21.73
N LYS A 23 -4.84 -13.23 -21.57
CA LYS A 23 -4.86 -14.03 -20.32
C LYS A 23 -3.50 -14.64 -19.96
N ARG A 24 -2.58 -14.79 -20.92
CA ARG A 24 -1.23 -15.34 -20.71
C ARG A 24 -0.17 -14.27 -20.45
N ILE A 25 -0.50 -12.98 -20.51
CA ILE A 25 0.36 -11.97 -19.89
C ILE A 25 0.34 -12.30 -18.41
N LYS A 26 1.39 -12.99 -17.96
CA LYS A 26 1.64 -13.32 -16.56
C LYS A 26 1.92 -12.00 -15.84
N VAL A 27 0.87 -11.22 -15.60
CA VAL A 27 0.90 -10.22 -14.56
C VAL A 27 1.13 -11.03 -13.30
N ASP A 28 2.24 -10.76 -12.63
CA ASP A 28 2.52 -11.36 -11.36
C ASP A 28 1.47 -10.86 -10.35
N LEU A 29 0.36 -11.58 -10.26
CA LEU A 29 -0.74 -11.28 -9.36
C LEU A 29 -0.28 -11.37 -7.89
N THR A 30 0.90 -11.95 -7.60
CA THR A 30 1.45 -11.91 -6.24
C THR A 30 1.98 -10.51 -5.88
N SER A 31 2.28 -9.65 -6.86
CA SER A 31 2.92 -8.35 -6.64
C SER A 31 2.15 -7.14 -7.20
N VAL A 32 0.82 -7.26 -7.35
CA VAL A 32 -0.08 -6.20 -7.85
C VAL A 32 0.22 -4.80 -7.31
N PHE A 33 0.47 -4.68 -6.01
CA PHE A 33 0.68 -3.39 -5.34
C PHE A 33 2.15 -3.04 -5.13
N ARG A 34 3.09 -3.90 -5.51
CA ARG A 34 4.54 -3.66 -5.36
C ARG A 34 5.02 -2.36 -6.04
N PRO A 35 4.50 -1.95 -7.21
CA PRO A 35 4.92 -0.69 -7.85
C PRO A 35 4.47 0.57 -7.10
N VAL A 36 3.37 0.49 -6.35
CA VAL A 36 2.73 1.65 -5.69
C VAL A 36 2.85 1.61 -4.17
N LYS A 37 3.49 0.55 -3.62
CA LYS A 37 3.65 0.33 -2.18
C LYS A 37 4.30 1.54 -1.52
N ILE A 38 4.04 1.67 -0.23
CA ILE A 38 4.66 2.73 0.57
C ILE A 38 6.17 2.47 0.71
N ASP A 39 6.98 3.51 0.60
CA ASP A 39 8.43 3.47 0.74
C ASP A 39 8.82 4.27 1.98
N ASP A 40 9.25 3.59 3.02
CA ASP A 40 9.62 4.19 4.30
C ASP A 40 10.74 5.24 4.17
N ASN A 41 11.70 5.03 3.28
CA ASN A 41 12.81 5.95 3.07
C ASN A 41 12.39 7.21 2.32
N LYS A 42 11.46 7.07 1.38
CA LYS A 42 11.06 8.18 0.49
C LYS A 42 9.82 8.92 0.95
N GLU A 43 8.97 8.29 1.75
CA GLU A 43 7.66 8.83 2.11
C GLU A 43 7.50 9.04 3.61
N ILE A 44 7.95 8.10 4.46
CA ILE A 44 7.82 8.25 5.93
C ILE A 44 8.96 9.07 6.54
N THR A 45 10.20 8.74 6.17
CA THR A 45 11.40 9.40 6.71
C THR A 45 11.35 10.92 6.51
N PRO A 46 11.02 11.45 5.31
CA PRO A 46 10.94 12.89 5.11
C PRO A 46 9.83 13.57 5.91
N ILE A 47 8.73 12.87 6.22
CA ILE A 47 7.67 13.42 7.09
C ILE A 47 8.20 13.54 8.52
N ASN A 48 8.79 12.47 9.04
CA ASN A 48 9.33 12.48 10.41
C ASN A 48 10.44 13.53 10.59
N GLU A 49 11.31 13.71 9.59
CA GLU A 49 12.39 14.69 9.62
C GLU A 49 11.93 16.15 9.68
N LYS A 50 10.67 16.46 9.30
CA LYS A 50 10.09 17.80 9.52
C LYS A 50 9.90 18.14 11.00
N TYR A 51 9.85 17.13 11.88
CA TYR A 51 9.50 17.27 13.30
C TYR A 51 10.65 16.76 14.19
N PRO A 52 11.68 17.59 14.47
CA PRO A 52 12.88 17.14 15.19
C PRO A 52 12.61 16.62 16.60
N ASP A 53 11.64 17.18 17.32
CA ASP A 53 11.25 16.72 18.66
C ASP A 53 10.68 15.29 18.66
N ILE A 54 10.00 14.93 17.57
CA ILE A 54 9.47 13.57 17.34
C ILE A 54 10.62 12.61 17.04
N VAL A 55 11.55 13.03 16.17
CA VAL A 55 12.75 12.25 15.84
C VAL A 55 13.58 11.96 17.08
N GLU A 56 13.73 12.93 17.99
CA GLU A 56 14.47 12.73 19.23
C GLU A 56 13.81 11.69 20.13
N LYS A 57 12.47 11.70 20.26
CA LYS A 57 11.72 10.65 20.97
C LYS A 57 11.89 9.28 20.30
N LEU A 58 11.87 9.22 18.97
CA LEU A 58 12.07 7.99 18.21
C LEU A 58 13.47 7.40 18.42
N LYS A 59 14.52 8.22 18.58
CA LYS A 59 15.89 7.75 18.87
C LYS A 59 16.05 7.05 20.21
N VAL A 60 15.14 7.28 21.17
CA VAL A 60 15.12 6.56 22.45
C VAL A 60 14.87 5.06 22.24
N SER A 61 14.28 4.68 21.10
CA SER A 61 14.16 3.28 20.68
C SER A 61 15.51 2.70 20.25
N ARG A 62 15.80 1.45 20.62
CA ARG A 62 17.00 0.70 20.18
C ARG A 62 16.99 0.30 18.69
N SER A 63 16.03 0.80 17.92
CA SER A 63 15.89 0.50 16.49
C SER A 63 17.02 1.11 15.66
N VAL A 64 17.55 0.35 14.70
CA VAL A 64 18.67 0.75 13.84
C VAL A 64 18.33 1.96 12.96
N ASN A 65 17.05 2.23 12.67
CA ASN A 65 16.58 3.38 11.90
C ASN A 65 15.18 3.83 12.36
N PRO A 66 15.06 4.53 13.50
CA PRO A 66 13.76 4.77 14.14
C PRO A 66 12.89 5.78 13.36
N VAL A 67 13.50 6.61 12.50
CA VAL A 67 12.82 7.57 11.62
C VAL A 67 12.00 6.94 10.48
N ARG A 68 12.14 5.63 10.24
CA ARG A 68 11.38 4.92 9.20
C ARG A 68 9.99 4.46 9.68
N PHE A 69 9.72 4.59 10.96
CA PHE A 69 8.48 4.08 11.56
C PHE A 69 7.44 5.18 11.78
N ILE A 70 6.19 4.75 11.97
CA ILE A 70 5.10 5.64 12.36
C ILE A 70 5.19 5.93 13.84
N PHE A 71 5.30 7.21 14.18
CA PHE A 71 5.36 7.70 15.54
C PHE A 71 4.02 7.56 16.27
N LYS A 72 4.09 7.11 17.51
CA LYS A 72 3.02 7.05 18.48
C LYS A 72 3.36 7.95 19.66
N GLU A 73 2.42 8.79 20.05
CA GLU A 73 2.63 9.79 21.11
C GLU A 73 2.82 9.13 22.48
N VAL A 74 1.95 8.19 22.83
CA VAL A 74 2.04 7.42 24.07
C VAL A 74 2.94 6.21 23.84
N PRO A 75 4.16 6.19 24.41
CA PRO A 75 5.09 5.12 24.17
C PRO A 75 4.61 3.82 24.83
N ARG A 76 5.08 2.70 24.31
CA ARG A 76 5.02 1.42 25.00
C ARG A 76 6.26 1.27 25.86
N VAL A 77 6.09 0.92 27.14
CA VAL A 77 7.20 0.53 28.00
C VAL A 77 7.27 -1.00 28.04
N ASN A 78 8.45 -1.56 27.85
CA ASN A 78 8.68 -2.97 28.08
C ASN A 78 8.94 -3.21 29.57
N ASP A 79 8.02 -3.88 30.26
CA ASP A 79 8.10 -4.09 31.72
C ASP A 79 9.30 -4.94 32.16
N ILE A 80 9.91 -5.69 31.25
CA ILE A 80 11.06 -6.57 31.54
C ILE A 80 12.38 -5.84 31.29
N THR A 81 12.49 -5.10 30.18
CA THR A 81 13.75 -4.45 29.78
C THR A 81 13.82 -2.97 30.15
N GLY A 82 12.70 -2.36 30.50
CA GLY A 82 12.55 -0.92 30.72
C GLY A 82 12.58 -0.10 29.43
N ASP A 83 12.60 -0.73 28.25
CA ASP A 83 12.73 -0.03 26.98
C ASP A 83 11.46 0.77 26.66
N VAL A 84 11.65 2.00 26.18
CA VAL A 84 10.57 2.91 25.80
C VAL A 84 10.48 2.97 24.29
N ASP A 85 9.32 2.63 23.75
CA ASP A 85 9.09 2.56 22.33
C ASP A 85 8.00 3.53 21.84
N TYR A 86 8.40 4.47 21.00
CA TYR A 86 7.53 5.48 20.39
C TYR A 86 7.07 5.11 18.97
N HIS A 87 7.36 3.91 18.47
CA HIS A 87 6.77 3.44 17.23
C HIS A 87 5.81 2.27 17.44
N ASN A 88 4.84 2.14 16.55
CA ASN A 88 3.82 1.10 16.67
C ASN A 88 3.57 0.31 15.40
N PHE A 89 3.83 0.90 14.23
CA PHE A 89 3.59 0.26 12.95
C PHE A 89 4.78 0.44 12.01
N ALA A 90 5.12 -0.65 11.32
CA ALA A 90 6.07 -0.65 10.22
C ALA A 90 5.38 -0.50 8.86
N GLU A 91 6.16 -0.14 7.83
CA GLU A 91 5.70 0.04 6.44
C GLU A 91 4.83 -1.12 5.94
N HIS A 92 5.26 -2.36 6.16
CA HIS A 92 4.55 -3.55 5.69
C HIS A 92 3.15 -3.72 6.28
N GLU A 93 2.92 -3.25 7.51
CA GLU A 93 1.61 -3.31 8.16
C GLU A 93 0.64 -2.31 7.54
N ILE A 94 1.12 -1.10 7.27
CA ILE A 94 0.38 -0.05 6.55
C ILE A 94 0.08 -0.52 5.14
N HIS A 95 1.08 -1.03 4.43
CA HIS A 95 0.94 -1.61 3.10
C HIS A 95 -0.16 -2.67 3.08
N ASN A 96 -0.16 -3.61 4.04
CA ASN A 96 -1.16 -4.66 4.08
C ASN A 96 -2.56 -4.12 4.38
N ALA A 97 -2.70 -3.12 5.25
CA ALA A 97 -3.98 -2.47 5.52
C ALA A 97 -4.55 -1.78 4.27
N LEU A 98 -3.73 -0.97 3.59
CA LEU A 98 -4.09 -0.29 2.34
C LEU A 98 -4.46 -1.31 1.25
N ARG A 99 -3.64 -2.35 1.08
CA ARG A 99 -3.87 -3.44 0.14
C ARG A 99 -5.23 -4.10 0.37
N LEU A 100 -5.52 -4.48 1.61
CA LEU A 100 -6.78 -5.13 1.96
C LEU A 100 -7.97 -4.21 1.72
N LEU A 101 -7.87 -2.93 2.11
CA LEU A 101 -8.93 -1.95 1.87
C LEU A 101 -9.22 -1.79 0.38
N THR A 102 -8.18 -1.67 -0.45
CA THR A 102 -8.33 -1.60 -1.91
C THR A 102 -8.99 -2.86 -2.47
N LEU A 103 -8.58 -4.06 -2.05
CA LEU A 103 -9.19 -5.32 -2.53
C LEU A 103 -10.68 -5.40 -2.20
N ARG A 104 -11.12 -4.84 -1.06
CA ARG A 104 -12.53 -4.82 -0.68
C ARG A 104 -13.39 -3.96 -1.60
N ILE A 105 -12.83 -2.96 -2.29
CA ILE A 105 -13.55 -2.19 -3.31
C ILE A 105 -14.00 -3.08 -4.47
N PHE A 106 -13.17 -4.05 -4.85
CA PHE A 106 -13.45 -5.00 -5.92
C PHE A 106 -14.18 -6.26 -5.44
N GLY A 107 -14.59 -6.31 -4.17
CA GLY A 107 -15.28 -7.47 -3.59
C GLY A 107 -14.40 -8.71 -3.41
N VAL A 108 -13.06 -8.56 -3.44
CA VAL A 108 -12.13 -9.68 -3.37
C VAL A 108 -11.28 -9.66 -2.10
N THR A 109 -10.65 -10.80 -1.80
CA THR A 109 -9.82 -10.99 -0.61
C THR A 109 -8.33 -11.12 -0.90
N LYS A 110 -7.99 -11.59 -2.09
CA LYS A 110 -6.61 -11.86 -2.51
C LYS A 110 -6.29 -11.15 -3.82
N ASN A 111 -5.01 -10.88 -4.02
CA ASN A 111 -4.55 -10.22 -5.24
C ASN A 111 -4.84 -11.06 -6.51
N ASN A 112 -4.82 -12.40 -6.40
CA ASN A 112 -5.08 -13.31 -7.52
C ASN A 112 -6.57 -13.44 -7.87
N GLU A 113 -7.45 -12.84 -7.10
CA GLU A 113 -8.88 -12.74 -7.38
C GLU A 113 -9.21 -11.45 -8.16
N LEU A 114 -8.26 -10.51 -8.30
CA LEU A 114 -8.44 -9.32 -9.14
C LEU A 114 -8.42 -9.69 -10.62
N GLU A 115 -9.40 -9.16 -11.35
CA GLU A 115 -9.42 -9.23 -12.81
C GLU A 115 -8.31 -8.36 -13.41
N HIS A 116 -7.71 -8.80 -14.52
CA HIS A 116 -6.58 -8.09 -15.14
C HIS A 116 -6.90 -6.63 -15.51
N HIS A 117 -8.13 -6.37 -15.94
CA HIS A 117 -8.57 -5.02 -16.32
C HIS A 117 -8.73 -4.08 -15.10
N ASP A 118 -8.88 -4.62 -13.90
CA ASP A 118 -9.04 -3.86 -12.66
C ASP A 118 -7.69 -3.47 -12.02
N ILE A 119 -6.58 -4.10 -12.40
CA ILE A 119 -5.28 -3.92 -11.76
C ILE A 119 -4.85 -2.46 -11.70
N LYS A 120 -5.00 -1.73 -12.81
CA LYS A 120 -4.61 -0.31 -12.88
C LYS A 120 -5.48 0.55 -11.96
N LEU A 121 -6.79 0.30 -11.95
CA LEU A 121 -7.73 1.01 -11.08
C LEU A 121 -7.49 0.69 -9.60
N ALA A 122 -7.14 -0.56 -9.29
CA ALA A 122 -6.75 -0.97 -7.94
C ALA A 122 -5.49 -0.22 -7.47
N GLN A 123 -4.47 -0.12 -8.32
CA GLN A 123 -3.26 0.65 -8.02
C GLN A 123 -3.56 2.14 -7.80
N GLU A 124 -4.50 2.71 -8.56
CA GLU A 124 -4.96 4.09 -8.38
C GLU A 124 -5.64 4.28 -7.01
N PHE A 125 -6.61 3.43 -6.66
CA PHE A 125 -7.26 3.50 -5.34
C PHE A 125 -6.29 3.30 -4.18
N TYR A 126 -5.37 2.34 -4.30
CA TYR A 126 -4.30 2.16 -3.31
C TYR A 126 -3.49 3.45 -3.16
N THR A 127 -3.09 4.08 -4.27
CA THR A 127 -2.30 5.32 -4.25
C THR A 127 -3.07 6.46 -3.58
N ASN A 128 -4.37 6.58 -3.84
CA ASN A 128 -5.21 7.58 -3.19
C ASN A 128 -5.27 7.38 -1.67
N PHE A 129 -5.45 6.14 -1.20
CA PHE A 129 -5.43 5.84 0.23
C PHE A 129 -4.05 6.08 0.85
N LYS A 130 -2.98 5.72 0.14
CA LYS A 130 -1.61 5.99 0.57
C LYS A 130 -1.39 7.49 0.76
N ASN A 131 -1.77 8.31 -0.21
CA ASN A 131 -1.60 9.76 -0.14
C ASN A 131 -2.40 10.35 1.03
N LEU A 132 -3.67 9.95 1.18
CA LEU A 132 -4.49 10.37 2.32
C LEU A 132 -3.86 9.99 3.65
N PHE A 133 -3.30 8.78 3.77
CA PHE A 133 -2.59 8.34 4.96
C PHE A 133 -1.38 9.22 5.26
N LEU A 134 -0.53 9.48 4.26
CA LEU A 134 0.69 10.29 4.42
C LEU A 134 0.35 11.73 4.82
N GLU A 135 -0.62 12.36 4.15
CA GLU A 135 -1.10 13.71 4.47
C GLU A 135 -1.70 13.78 5.89
N SER A 136 -2.49 12.79 6.27
CA SER A 136 -3.09 12.72 7.61
C SER A 136 -2.04 12.48 8.69
N TYR A 137 -1.02 11.69 8.39
CA TYR A 137 0.09 11.43 9.30
C TYR A 137 0.93 12.69 9.52
N ASP A 138 1.31 13.39 8.44
CA ASP A 138 2.03 14.66 8.51
C ASP A 138 1.25 15.69 9.34
N LYS A 139 -0.03 15.88 9.02
CA LYS A 139 -0.91 16.80 9.77
C LYS A 139 -1.02 16.42 11.25
N ARG A 140 -1.10 15.13 11.58
CA ARG A 140 -1.14 14.67 12.98
C ARG A 140 0.15 15.05 13.70
N LEU A 141 1.32 14.89 13.07
CA LEU A 141 2.58 15.27 13.70
C LEU A 141 2.66 16.79 13.93
N GLU A 142 2.16 17.59 12.97
CA GLU A 142 2.05 19.03 13.12
C GLU A 142 1.27 19.41 14.39
N GLU A 143 0.10 18.80 14.60
CA GLU A 143 -0.74 19.05 15.79
C GLU A 143 -0.09 18.60 17.10
N LEU A 144 0.77 17.57 17.08
CA LEU A 144 1.50 17.10 18.27
C LEU A 144 2.70 17.99 18.64
N THR A 145 3.11 18.87 17.73
CA THR A 145 4.24 19.81 17.93
C THR A 145 3.80 21.25 18.22
N LYS A 146 2.49 21.52 18.23
CA LYS A 146 1.89 22.80 18.66
C LYS A 146 1.74 22.85 20.18
#